data_AF-A0ABD1SVA6-F1
#
_entry.id   AF-A0ABD1SVA6-F1
#
_cell.length_a   1.000
_cell.length_b   1.000
_cell.length_c   1.000
_cell.angle_alpha   90.00
_cell.angle_beta   90.00
_cell.angle_gamma   90.00
#
_symmetry.space_group_name_H-M   'P 1'
#
loop_
_entity.id
_entity.type
_entity.pdbx_description
1 polymer ?
#
loop_
_entity_poly.entity_id
_entity_poly.type
_entity_poly.pdbx_seq_one_letter_code
_entity_poly.pdbx_strand_id
1 'polypeptide(L)'
;MASVLAIGLRIVFIVLGCVNTATVIYTIATDGHPFRKELLTPWMEATLIDFYINILAIGAWIVYKESNWISAIIWIVLLICLGSITTCGYIVLQFLKLSPQESLQDPIYFVLLSKTKKFGTESKRKLSVASTRVIFSVLGCLMLGTLIYTIASDGSPFRKDVLTPWLSATLVDFYINVVALSVWVAYKESNWMSAVFWIILLICFGSITTCAYIVVQLFHLSSEDHVFLVLFSSRSRSENGYEGTLPRDNFTLD
;
A
#
# COMPACT_ATOMS: atom_id res chain seq x y z
N MET A 1 16.45 11.69 -14.31
CA MET A 1 14.98 11.56 -14.24
C MET A 1 14.55 10.74 -13.01
N ALA A 2 15.14 9.56 -12.78
CA ALA A 2 14.86 8.72 -11.59
C ALA A 2 15.10 9.42 -10.23
N SER A 3 16.20 10.19 -10.10
CA SER A 3 16.51 10.95 -8.88
C SER A 3 15.48 12.04 -8.56
N VAL A 4 14.99 12.76 -9.57
CA VAL A 4 13.95 13.80 -9.41
C VAL A 4 12.63 13.20 -8.96
N LEU A 5 12.24 12.06 -9.54
CA LEU A 5 11.01 11.35 -9.16
C LEU A 5 11.06 10.85 -7.71
N ALA A 6 12.20 10.30 -7.27
CA ALA A 6 12.38 9.86 -5.89
C ALA A 6 12.32 11.00 -4.89
N ILE A 7 12.98 12.12 -5.19
CA ILE A 7 12.92 13.34 -4.37
C ILE A 7 11.50 13.87 -4.32
N GLY A 8 10.81 13.92 -5.47
CA GLY A 8 9.42 14.33 -5.57
C GLY A 8 8.49 13.49 -4.70
N LEU A 9 8.54 12.15 -4.83
CA LEU A 9 7.75 11.24 -4.00
C LEU A 9 8.06 11.39 -2.52
N ARG A 10 9.35 11.52 -2.15
CA ARG A 10 9.75 11.74 -0.76
C ARG A 10 9.14 13.03 -0.20
N ILE A 11 9.19 14.13 -0.95
CA ILE A 11 8.57 15.40 -0.55
C ILE A 11 7.06 15.24 -0.40
N VAL A 12 6.40 14.59 -1.36
CA VAL A 12 4.95 14.33 -1.32
C VAL A 12 4.58 13.56 -0.04
N PHE A 13 5.25 12.46 0.28
CA PHE A 13 4.93 11.69 1.50
C PHE A 13 5.25 12.46 2.79
N ILE A 14 6.27 13.31 2.81
CA ILE A 14 6.53 14.21 3.96
C ILE A 14 5.35 15.18 4.13
N VAL A 15 4.95 15.85 3.05
CA VAL A 15 3.85 16.83 3.08
C VAL A 15 2.54 16.15 3.50
N LEU A 16 2.20 15.00 2.91
CA LEU A 16 1.00 14.24 3.27
C LEU A 16 1.01 13.80 4.74
N GLY A 17 2.15 13.32 5.25
CA GLY A 17 2.29 12.97 6.67
C GLY A 17 2.11 14.16 7.60
N CYS A 18 2.68 15.33 7.25
CA CYS A 18 2.48 16.57 7.99
C CYS A 18 1.02 17.04 7.95
N VAL A 19 0.36 16.95 6.79
CA VAL A 19 -1.06 17.28 6.63
C VAL A 19 -1.92 16.39 7.53
N ASN A 20 -1.73 15.07 7.50
CA ASN A 20 -2.54 14.19 8.36
C ASN A 20 -2.27 14.45 9.85
N THR A 21 -1.01 14.67 10.23
CA THR A 21 -0.65 15.01 11.62
C THR A 21 -1.33 16.30 12.06
N ALA A 22 -1.33 17.33 11.22
CA ALA A 22 -2.00 18.60 11.51
C ALA A 22 -3.52 18.42 11.60
N THR A 23 -4.12 17.64 10.71
CA THR A 23 -5.54 17.29 10.74
C THR A 23 -5.90 16.58 12.05
N VAL A 24 -5.14 15.56 12.45
CA VAL A 24 -5.39 14.84 13.71
C VAL A 24 -5.25 15.75 14.93
N ILE A 25 -4.18 16.56 15.00
CA ILE A 25 -3.97 17.51 16.11
C ILE A 25 -5.11 18.52 16.17
N TYR A 26 -5.50 19.09 15.02
CA TYR A 26 -6.59 20.04 14.92
C TYR A 26 -7.91 19.42 15.41
N THR A 27 -8.27 18.25 14.90
CA THR A 27 -9.50 17.55 15.29
C THR A 27 -9.49 17.15 16.77
N ILE A 28 -8.36 16.74 17.33
CA ILE A 28 -8.24 16.49 18.78
C ILE A 28 -8.47 17.78 19.57
N ALA A 29 -7.90 18.89 19.12
CA ALA A 29 -8.01 20.17 19.81
C ALA A 29 -9.43 20.75 19.77
N THR A 30 -10.17 20.56 18.66
CA THR A 30 -11.53 21.10 18.50
C THR A 30 -12.62 20.15 19.00
N ASP A 31 -12.48 18.86 18.72
CA ASP A 31 -13.54 17.86 18.92
C ASP A 31 -13.24 16.89 20.07
N GLY A 32 -12.06 16.95 20.68
CA GLY A 32 -11.61 16.02 21.70
C GLY A 32 -11.23 14.66 21.13
N HIS A 33 -11.24 13.61 21.95
CA HIS A 33 -10.74 12.28 21.57
C HIS A 33 -11.60 11.55 20.50
N PRO A 34 -10.99 10.68 19.68
CA PRO A 34 -11.69 9.92 18.64
C PRO A 34 -12.54 8.76 19.17
N PHE A 35 -12.23 8.23 20.36
CA PHE A 35 -12.82 6.99 20.87
C PHE A 35 -14.17 7.22 21.57
N ARG A 36 -15.13 7.78 20.83
CA ARG A 36 -16.50 8.01 21.30
C ARG A 36 -17.47 7.16 20.51
N LYS A 37 -18.36 6.44 21.20
CA LYS A 37 -19.38 5.59 20.54
C LYS A 37 -20.30 6.39 19.63
N GLU A 38 -20.55 7.65 19.96
CA GLU A 38 -21.37 8.58 19.18
C GLU A 38 -20.81 8.86 17.78
N LEU A 39 -19.50 8.71 17.59
CA LEU A 39 -18.84 8.91 16.29
C LEU A 39 -18.92 7.67 15.38
N LEU A 40 -19.26 6.50 15.92
CA LEU A 40 -19.40 5.25 15.17
C LEU A 40 -20.76 5.19 14.47
N THR A 41 -21.01 6.17 13.60
CA THR A 41 -22.15 6.13 12.68
C THR A 41 -21.94 5.01 11.64
N PRO A 42 -22.99 4.52 10.96
CA PRO A 42 -22.85 3.47 9.95
C PRO A 42 -21.82 3.79 8.86
N TRP A 43 -21.76 5.07 8.45
CA TRP A 43 -20.75 5.54 7.50
C TRP A 43 -19.33 5.59 8.08
N MET A 44 -19.16 5.94 9.36
CA MET A 44 -17.86 5.86 10.01
C MET A 44 -17.39 4.40 10.10
N GLU A 45 -18.28 3.48 10.47
CA GLU A 45 -17.95 2.05 10.54
C GLU A 45 -17.55 1.50 9.18
N ALA A 46 -18.32 1.78 8.12
CA ALA A 46 -17.99 1.41 6.76
C ALA A 46 -16.63 1.98 6.32
N THR A 47 -16.35 3.24 6.64
CA THR A 47 -15.07 3.90 6.33
C THR A 47 -13.90 3.25 7.07
N LEU A 48 -14.09 2.88 8.34
CA LEU A 48 -13.07 2.18 9.13
C LEU A 48 -12.79 0.79 8.58
N ILE A 49 -13.82 0.04 8.20
CA ILE A 49 -13.66 -1.28 7.56
C ILE A 49 -12.83 -1.14 6.28
N ASP A 50 -13.20 -0.18 5.42
CA ASP A 50 -12.47 0.10 4.18
C ASP A 50 -10.99 0.44 4.46
N PHE A 51 -10.78 1.36 5.39
CA PHE A 51 -9.46 1.79 5.84
C PHE A 51 -8.61 0.62 6.33
N TYR A 52 -9.13 -0.22 7.23
CA TYR A 52 -8.35 -1.32 7.81
C TYR A 52 -8.02 -2.42 6.81
N ILE A 53 -8.85 -2.65 5.78
CA ILE A 53 -8.51 -3.58 4.70
C ILE A 53 -7.30 -3.05 3.90
N ASN A 54 -7.26 -1.75 3.60
CA ASN A 54 -6.11 -1.13 2.95
C ASN A 54 -4.86 -1.16 3.85
N ILE A 55 -5.01 -0.89 5.14
CA ILE A 55 -3.94 -1.02 6.14
C ILE A 55 -3.40 -2.46 6.20
N LEU A 56 -4.25 -3.48 6.08
CA LEU A 56 -3.82 -4.88 6.03
C LEU A 56 -2.92 -5.15 4.82
N ALA A 57 -3.24 -4.60 3.64
CA ALA A 57 -2.40 -4.72 2.45
C ALA A 57 -1.04 -4.04 2.64
N ILE A 58 -1.02 -2.82 3.19
CA ILE A 58 0.21 -2.08 3.49
C ILE A 58 1.03 -2.79 4.58
N GLY A 59 0.38 -3.31 5.62
CA GLY A 59 1.02 -4.06 6.69
C GLY A 59 1.67 -5.35 6.18
N ALA A 60 1.00 -6.07 5.28
CA ALA A 60 1.57 -7.23 4.62
C ALA A 60 2.85 -6.88 3.83
N TRP A 61 2.86 -5.73 3.16
CA TRP A 61 4.05 -5.19 2.49
C TRP A 61 5.18 -4.85 3.47
N ILE A 62 4.88 -4.21 4.60
CA ILE A 62 5.87 -3.90 5.65
C ILE A 62 6.48 -5.19 6.21
N VAL A 63 5.66 -6.18 6.57
CA VAL A 63 6.12 -7.48 7.10
C VAL A 63 6.98 -8.22 6.08
N TYR A 64 6.67 -8.08 4.79
CA TYR A 64 7.52 -8.63 3.72
C TYR A 64 8.89 -7.95 3.70
N LYS A 65 8.91 -6.61 3.72
CA LYS A 65 10.11 -5.80 3.58
C LYS A 65 11.03 -5.85 4.80
N GLU A 66 10.48 -5.94 6.01
CA GLU A 66 11.26 -6.01 7.24
C GLU A 66 11.89 -7.39 7.43
N SER A 67 13.20 -7.43 7.67
CA SER A 67 13.93 -8.66 7.98
C SER A 67 13.72 -9.10 9.43
N ASN A 68 13.65 -8.13 10.36
CA ASN A 68 13.46 -8.37 11.77
C ASN A 68 11.96 -8.40 12.13
N TRP A 69 11.49 -9.52 12.69
CA TRP A 69 10.11 -9.68 13.12
C TRP A 69 9.69 -8.70 14.23
N ILE A 70 10.60 -8.30 15.12
CA ILE A 70 10.29 -7.31 16.17
C ILE A 70 10.03 -5.94 15.53
N SER A 71 10.88 -5.52 14.59
CA SER A 71 10.69 -4.29 13.82
C SER A 71 9.36 -4.30 13.08
N ALA A 72 9.05 -5.42 12.41
CA ALA A 72 7.77 -5.58 11.71
C ALA A 72 6.58 -5.43 12.65
N ILE A 73 6.61 -6.05 13.84
CA ILE A 73 5.54 -5.92 14.84
C ILE A 73 5.39 -4.47 15.30
N ILE A 74 6.48 -3.77 15.59
CA ILE A 74 6.46 -2.36 15.98
C ILE A 74 5.79 -1.52 14.89
N TRP A 75 6.18 -1.71 13.62
CA TRP A 75 5.57 -0.99 12.51
C TRP A 75 4.09 -1.31 12.33
N ILE A 76 3.67 -2.56 12.51
CA ILE A 76 2.26 -2.95 12.44
C ILE A 76 1.44 -2.28 13.54
N VAL A 77 1.95 -2.24 14.78
CA VAL A 77 1.28 -1.54 15.88
C VAL A 77 1.16 -0.05 15.57
N LEU A 78 2.24 0.58 15.10
CA LEU A 78 2.22 1.98 14.67
C LEU A 78 1.24 2.22 13.51
N LEU A 79 1.11 1.28 12.58
CA LEU A 79 0.22 1.40 11.43
C LEU A 79 -1.24 1.31 11.85
N ILE A 80 -1.57 0.43 12.80
CA ILE A 80 -2.92 0.31 13.35
C ILE A 80 -3.28 1.55 14.19
N CYS A 81 -2.33 2.09 14.95
CA CYS A 81 -2.59 3.22 15.85
C CYS A 81 -2.58 4.59 15.16
N LEU A 82 -1.68 4.80 14.19
CA LEU A 82 -1.42 6.12 13.57
C LEU A 82 -1.75 6.17 12.07
N GLY A 83 -2.16 5.04 11.48
CA GLY A 83 -2.61 5.02 10.09
C GLY A 83 -1.56 5.49 9.10
N SER A 84 -1.97 6.40 8.22
CA SER A 84 -1.14 6.94 7.13
C SER A 84 0.06 7.76 7.60
N ILE A 85 0.09 8.27 8.84
CA ILE A 85 1.28 8.92 9.40
C ILE A 85 2.44 7.90 9.41
N THR A 86 2.15 6.67 9.84
CA THR A 86 3.11 5.57 9.83
C THR A 86 3.46 5.15 8.41
N THR A 87 2.47 5.04 7.51
CA THR A 87 2.72 4.72 6.08
C THR A 87 3.70 5.71 5.45
N CYS A 88 3.43 7.02 5.59
CA CYS A 88 4.28 8.09 5.08
C CYS A 88 5.67 8.04 5.72
N GLY A 89 5.74 7.94 7.05
CA GLY A 89 7.01 7.88 7.80
C GLY A 89 7.86 6.68 7.37
N TYR A 90 7.24 5.52 7.20
CA TYR A 90 7.92 4.31 6.73
C TYR A 90 8.44 4.48 5.29
N ILE A 91 7.61 4.98 4.36
CA ILE A 91 8.04 5.22 2.97
C ILE A 91 9.21 6.21 2.92
N VAL A 92 9.13 7.32 3.66
CA VAL A 92 10.22 8.33 3.73
C VAL A 92 11.48 7.71 4.33
N LEU A 93 11.37 6.91 5.39
CA LEU A 93 12.51 6.20 5.98
C LEU A 93 13.15 5.25 4.97
N GLN A 94 12.35 4.58 4.14
CA GLN A 94 12.86 3.71 3.09
C GLN A 94 13.58 4.50 1.98
N PHE A 95 13.08 5.67 1.60
CA PHE A 95 13.81 6.57 0.68
C PHE A 95 15.13 7.09 1.29
N LEU A 96 15.17 7.34 2.61
CA LEU A 96 16.38 7.78 3.32
C LEU A 96 17.47 6.71 3.39
N LYS A 97 17.08 5.43 3.44
CA LYS A 97 18.00 4.28 3.51
C LYS A 97 18.61 3.91 2.14
N LEU A 98 18.23 4.58 1.05
CA LEU A 98 18.77 4.32 -0.29
C LEU A 98 20.21 4.83 -0.40
N SER A 99 21.09 4.00 -0.98
CA SER A 99 22.44 4.42 -1.36
C SER A 99 22.38 5.35 -2.58
N PRO A 100 23.31 6.32 -2.75
CA PRO A 100 23.36 7.19 -3.92
C PRO A 100 23.39 6.44 -5.26
N GLN A 101 24.02 5.25 -5.29
CA GLN A 101 24.11 4.41 -6.48
C GLN A 101 22.76 3.76 -6.85
N GLU A 102 21.98 3.33 -5.85
CA GLU A 102 20.66 2.70 -6.04
C GLU A 102 19.59 3.73 -6.42
N SER A 103 19.72 4.95 -5.89
CA SER A 103 18.83 6.06 -6.23
C SER A 103 18.94 6.48 -7.69
N LEU A 104 20.04 6.18 -8.37
CA LEU A 104 20.26 6.51 -9.78
C LEU A 104 19.70 5.44 -10.73
N GLN A 105 19.65 4.17 -10.30
CA GLN A 105 19.21 3.05 -11.14
C GLN A 105 17.67 2.98 -11.22
N ASP A 106 17.00 2.70 -10.09
CA ASP A 106 15.53 2.70 -9.97
C ASP A 106 15.12 2.83 -8.49
N PRO A 107 14.95 4.07 -7.98
CA PRO A 107 14.68 4.31 -6.57
C PRO A 107 13.33 3.74 -6.11
N ILE A 108 12.32 3.72 -6.98
CA ILE A 108 11.00 3.19 -6.64
C ILE A 108 11.06 1.67 -6.51
N TYR A 109 11.85 1.00 -7.38
CA TYR A 109 12.12 -0.43 -7.25
C TYR A 109 12.68 -0.78 -5.87
N PHE A 110 13.72 -0.08 -5.41
CA PHE A 110 14.36 -0.37 -4.11
C PHE A 110 13.52 0.08 -2.91
N VAL A 111 12.62 1.05 -3.08
CA VAL A 111 11.65 1.41 -2.03
C VAL A 111 10.53 0.38 -1.95
N LEU A 112 10.06 -0.18 -3.06
CA LEU A 112 8.98 -1.17 -3.03
C LEU A 112 9.50 -2.59 -2.75
N LEU A 113 10.69 -2.94 -3.23
CA LEU A 113 11.31 -4.26 -3.10
C LEU A 113 12.40 -4.29 -2.02
N SER A 114 12.51 -5.39 -1.27
CA SER A 114 13.61 -5.57 -0.31
C SER A 114 14.95 -5.73 -1.03
N LYS A 115 15.99 -5.01 -0.59
CA LYS A 115 17.39 -5.29 -0.97
C LYS A 115 17.73 -6.75 -0.61
N THR A 116 17.95 -7.57 -1.62
CA THR A 116 18.67 -8.85 -1.53
C THR A 116 18.32 -9.71 -0.31
N LYS A 117 17.21 -10.45 -0.38
CA LYS A 117 17.07 -11.65 0.45
C LYS A 117 18.01 -12.71 -0.14
N LYS A 118 19.26 -12.75 0.35
CA LYS A 118 20.14 -13.89 0.15
C LYS A 118 19.38 -15.11 0.66
N PHE A 119 19.07 -16.05 -0.22
CA PHE A 119 18.35 -17.28 0.10
C PHE A 119 19.18 -18.05 1.13
N GLY A 120 18.84 -17.87 2.40
CA GLY A 120 19.63 -18.37 3.50
C GLY A 120 18.87 -18.15 4.80
N THR A 121 18.18 -19.21 5.21
CA THR A 121 17.75 -19.45 6.59
C THR A 121 16.42 -18.81 7.01
N GLU A 122 15.44 -19.72 7.12
CA GLU A 122 14.38 -19.78 8.12
C GLU A 122 13.06 -19.01 7.94
N SER A 123 12.01 -19.83 7.74
CA SER A 123 10.71 -19.73 8.42
C SER A 123 9.97 -18.39 8.32
N LYS A 124 9.64 -17.92 7.11
CA LYS A 124 8.47 -17.06 6.93
C LYS A 124 7.30 -17.92 6.44
N ARG A 125 6.36 -18.15 7.36
CA ARG A 125 5.03 -18.80 7.23
C ARG A 125 4.57 -18.94 5.76
N LYS A 126 4.47 -20.18 5.27
CA LYS A 126 3.95 -20.50 3.92
C LYS A 126 2.47 -20.10 3.82
N LEU A 127 2.16 -18.83 3.55
CA LEU A 127 0.81 -18.50 3.10
C LEU A 127 0.69 -19.05 1.69
N SER A 128 -0.20 -20.03 1.51
CA SER A 128 -0.49 -20.55 0.18
C SER A 128 -1.11 -19.43 -0.66
N VAL A 129 -0.72 -19.35 -1.94
CA VAL A 129 -1.31 -18.43 -2.93
C VAL A 129 -2.83 -18.54 -2.89
N ALA A 130 -3.36 -19.77 -2.78
CA ALA A 130 -4.79 -20.02 -2.66
C ALA A 130 -5.40 -19.38 -1.40
N SER A 131 -4.74 -19.51 -0.25
CA SER A 131 -5.21 -18.89 1.00
C SER A 131 -5.24 -17.37 0.90
N THR A 132 -4.22 -16.74 0.30
CA THR A 132 -4.19 -15.28 0.09
C THR A 132 -5.32 -14.83 -0.82
N ARG A 133 -5.56 -15.54 -1.93
CA ARG A 133 -6.68 -15.26 -2.85
C ARG A 133 -8.00 -15.28 -2.10
N VAL A 134 -8.26 -16.35 -1.33
CA VAL A 134 -9.50 -16.49 -0.55
C VAL A 134 -9.65 -15.35 0.46
N ILE A 135 -8.60 -15.01 1.20
CA ILE A 135 -8.65 -13.93 2.20
C ILE A 135 -9.02 -12.58 1.55
N PHE A 136 -8.30 -12.15 0.51
CA PHE A 136 -8.59 -10.87 -0.14
C PHE A 136 -9.94 -10.87 -0.88
N SER A 137 -10.36 -12.00 -1.45
CA SER A 137 -11.71 -12.14 -2.01
C SER A 137 -12.79 -11.97 -0.95
N VAL A 138 -12.65 -12.63 0.20
CA VAL A 138 -13.61 -12.50 1.32
C VAL A 138 -13.63 -11.07 1.86
N LEU A 139 -12.46 -10.43 2.03
CA LEU A 139 -12.39 -9.03 2.47
C LEU A 139 -13.03 -8.06 1.47
N GLY A 140 -12.82 -8.27 0.16
CA GLY A 140 -13.48 -7.48 -0.88
C GLY A 140 -15.00 -7.66 -0.88
N CYS A 141 -15.48 -8.88 -0.74
CA CYS A 141 -16.93 -9.16 -0.62
C CYS A 141 -17.52 -8.56 0.66
N LEU A 142 -16.79 -8.62 1.78
CA LEU A 142 -17.21 -8.00 3.04
C LEU A 142 -17.35 -6.48 2.88
N MET A 143 -16.38 -5.82 2.26
CA MET A 143 -16.46 -4.37 2.02
C MET A 143 -17.61 -4.03 1.07
N LEU A 144 -17.79 -4.80 -0.02
CA LEU A 144 -18.91 -4.60 -0.94
C LEU A 144 -20.26 -4.76 -0.24
N GLY A 145 -20.41 -5.80 0.58
CA GLY A 145 -21.62 -6.02 1.38
C GLY A 145 -21.88 -4.90 2.37
N THR A 146 -20.83 -4.42 3.05
CA THR A 146 -20.90 -3.29 3.98
C THR A 146 -21.34 -2.02 3.27
N LEU A 147 -20.78 -1.73 2.09
CA LEU A 147 -21.15 -0.57 1.29
C LEU A 147 -22.61 -0.64 0.83
N ILE A 148 -23.05 -1.77 0.28
CA ILE A 148 -24.45 -1.97 -0.16
C ILE A 148 -25.40 -1.82 1.03
N TYR A 149 -25.07 -2.44 2.16
CA TYR A 149 -25.88 -2.36 3.37
C TYR A 149 -26.01 -0.91 3.87
N THR A 150 -24.91 -0.20 3.98
CA THR A 150 -24.87 1.19 4.46
C THR A 150 -25.61 2.12 3.52
N ILE A 151 -25.48 1.94 2.20
CA ILE A 151 -26.24 2.73 1.22
C ILE A 151 -27.74 2.43 1.32
N ALA A 152 -28.12 1.16 1.52
CA ALA A 152 -29.51 0.76 1.63
C ALA A 152 -30.17 1.24 2.94
N SER A 153 -29.43 1.27 4.04
CA SER A 153 -29.94 1.70 5.35
C SER A 153 -29.92 3.22 5.53
N ASP A 154 -28.79 3.86 5.21
CA ASP A 154 -28.51 5.25 5.55
C ASP A 154 -28.56 6.17 4.32
N GLY A 155 -28.69 5.63 3.11
CA GLY A 155 -28.73 6.42 1.88
C GLY A 155 -27.34 6.88 1.43
N SER A 156 -27.23 8.10 0.89
CA SER A 156 -25.99 8.58 0.27
C SER A 156 -24.91 8.97 1.30
N PRO A 157 -23.62 8.70 1.03
CA PRO A 157 -22.51 9.19 1.86
C PRO A 157 -22.25 10.69 1.71
N PHE A 158 -22.69 11.31 0.62
CA PHE A 158 -22.34 12.69 0.25
C PHE A 158 -23.20 13.75 0.95
N ARG A 159 -23.68 13.45 2.15
CA ARG A 159 -24.52 14.37 2.92
C ARG A 159 -23.69 15.03 4.03
N LYS A 160 -23.89 16.33 4.23
CA LYS A 160 -23.07 17.12 5.17
C LYS A 160 -23.26 16.70 6.63
N ASP A 161 -24.43 16.17 6.97
CA ASP A 161 -24.77 15.62 8.29
C ASP A 161 -23.95 14.39 8.67
N VAL A 162 -23.47 13.63 7.67
CA VAL A 162 -22.65 12.45 7.90
C VAL A 162 -21.18 12.82 8.13
N LEU A 163 -20.70 13.90 7.52
CA LEU A 163 -19.31 14.37 7.54
C LEU A 163 -18.95 15.07 8.86
N THR A 164 -18.91 14.29 9.95
CA THR A 164 -18.37 14.75 11.23
C THR A 164 -16.88 15.14 11.10
N PRO A 165 -16.34 15.97 12.00
CA PRO A 165 -14.91 16.35 11.97
C PRO A 165 -14.00 15.12 12.03
N TRP A 166 -14.35 14.13 12.85
CA TRP A 166 -13.64 12.87 12.94
C TRP A 166 -13.78 12.00 11.69
N LEU A 167 -14.97 11.91 11.07
CA LEU A 167 -15.10 11.19 9.81
C LEU A 167 -14.24 11.83 8.71
N SER A 168 -14.22 13.17 8.66
CA SER A 168 -13.40 13.92 7.70
C SER A 168 -11.90 13.67 7.93
N ALA A 169 -11.45 13.63 9.18
CA ALA A 169 -10.07 13.30 9.52
C ALA A 169 -9.70 11.86 9.10
N THR A 170 -10.57 10.88 9.39
CA THR A 170 -10.39 9.49 8.95
C THR A 170 -10.33 9.39 7.42
N LEU A 171 -11.14 10.18 6.72
CA LEU A 171 -11.16 10.19 5.26
C LEU A 171 -9.87 10.77 4.66
N VAL A 172 -9.31 11.82 5.28
CA VAL A 172 -7.98 12.34 4.91
C VAL A 172 -6.91 11.26 5.09
N ASP A 173 -6.93 10.57 6.23
CA ASP A 173 -6.00 9.47 6.52
C ASP A 173 -6.12 8.34 5.48
N PHE A 174 -7.36 7.93 5.20
CA PHE A 174 -7.70 6.94 4.19
C PHE A 174 -7.14 7.28 2.82
N TYR A 175 -7.40 8.49 2.32
CA TYR A 175 -6.96 8.88 0.98
C TYR A 175 -5.43 9.00 0.87
N ILE A 176 -4.72 9.31 1.94
CA ILE A 176 -3.25 9.28 1.93
C ILE A 176 -2.74 7.85 1.74
N ASN A 177 -3.36 6.86 2.38
CA ASN A 177 -3.05 5.46 2.12
C ASN A 177 -3.42 5.04 0.69
N VAL A 178 -4.53 5.55 0.14
CA VAL A 178 -4.89 5.33 -1.28
C VAL A 178 -3.83 5.92 -2.21
N VAL A 179 -3.22 7.06 -1.89
CA VAL A 179 -2.08 7.61 -2.66
C VAL A 179 -0.90 6.65 -2.63
N ALA A 180 -0.56 6.10 -1.46
CA ALA A 180 0.52 5.12 -1.33
C ALA A 180 0.26 3.87 -2.20
N LEU A 181 -0.96 3.33 -2.17
CA LEU A 181 -1.38 2.20 -3.01
C LEU A 181 -1.38 2.57 -4.50
N SER A 182 -1.79 3.78 -4.85
CA SER A 182 -1.80 4.28 -6.23
C SER A 182 -0.39 4.37 -6.81
N VAL A 183 0.58 4.85 -6.02
CA VAL A 183 2.00 4.85 -6.42
C VAL A 183 2.50 3.43 -6.67
N TRP A 184 2.10 2.47 -5.82
CA TRP A 184 2.44 1.07 -6.00
C TRP A 184 1.83 0.47 -7.27
N VAL A 185 0.53 0.70 -7.52
CA VAL A 185 -0.17 0.25 -8.74
C VAL A 185 0.45 0.88 -9.99
N ALA A 186 0.68 2.19 -9.99
CA ALA A 186 1.28 2.90 -11.12
C ALA A 186 2.69 2.40 -11.44
N TYR A 187 3.43 1.95 -10.44
CA TYR A 187 4.74 1.34 -10.64
C TYR A 187 4.65 -0.10 -11.18
N LYS A 188 3.66 -0.86 -10.72
CA LYS A 188 3.50 -2.28 -11.09
C LYS A 188 2.89 -2.47 -12.49
N GLU A 189 2.00 -1.58 -12.89
CA GLU A 189 1.37 -1.60 -14.21
C GLU A 189 2.34 -1.13 -15.31
N SER A 190 2.53 -1.95 -16.34
CA SER A 190 3.34 -1.57 -17.50
C SER A 190 2.61 -0.57 -18.41
N ASN A 191 1.28 -0.66 -18.47
CA ASN A 191 0.46 0.17 -19.34
C ASN A 191 -0.17 1.34 -18.56
N TRP A 192 0.09 2.57 -18.99
CA TRP A 192 -0.39 3.78 -18.33
C TRP A 192 -1.93 3.87 -18.27
N MET A 193 -2.63 3.38 -19.30
CA MET A 193 -4.10 3.33 -19.29
C MET A 193 -4.64 2.37 -18.23
N SER A 194 -3.99 1.21 -18.05
CA SER A 194 -4.34 0.26 -16.99
C SER A 194 -4.09 0.88 -15.62
N ALA A 195 -2.94 1.54 -15.43
CA ALA A 195 -2.62 2.24 -14.20
C ALA A 195 -3.68 3.30 -13.85
N VAL A 196 -4.04 4.17 -14.80
CA VAL A 196 -5.07 5.21 -14.60
C VAL A 196 -6.42 4.60 -14.27
N PHE A 197 -6.82 3.54 -14.98
CA PHE A 197 -8.07 2.83 -14.70
C PHE A 197 -8.11 2.30 -13.26
N TRP A 198 -7.05 1.61 -12.80
CA TRP A 198 -6.97 1.09 -11.44
C TRP A 198 -6.92 2.19 -10.38
N ILE A 199 -6.22 3.29 -10.64
CA ILE A 199 -6.17 4.44 -9.72
C ILE A 199 -7.56 5.09 -9.57
N ILE A 200 -8.29 5.28 -10.67
CA ILE A 200 -9.67 5.80 -10.61
C ILE A 200 -10.54 4.86 -9.77
N LEU A 201 -10.43 3.55 -9.99
CA LEU A 201 -11.17 2.58 -9.20
C LEU A 201 -10.79 2.63 -7.71
N LEU A 202 -9.51 2.77 -7.37
CA LEU A 202 -9.07 2.92 -5.97
C LEU A 202 -9.66 4.16 -5.30
N ILE A 203 -9.74 5.28 -6.02
CA ILE A 203 -10.33 6.52 -5.50
C ILE A 203 -11.84 6.37 -5.29
N CYS A 204 -12.53 5.65 -6.18
CA CYS A 204 -13.98 5.49 -6.15
C CYS A 204 -14.47 4.39 -5.19
N PHE A 205 -13.76 3.26 -5.12
CA PHE A 205 -14.21 2.04 -4.43
C PHE A 205 -13.26 1.56 -3.34
N GLY A 206 -12.14 2.26 -3.12
CA GLY A 206 -11.26 2.00 -1.99
C GLY A 206 -10.69 0.59 -1.98
N SER A 207 -10.85 -0.08 -0.84
CA SER A 207 -10.32 -1.41 -0.59
C SER A 207 -10.96 -2.52 -1.42
N ILE A 208 -12.18 -2.33 -1.96
CA ILE A 208 -12.76 -3.28 -2.92
C ILE A 208 -11.82 -3.42 -4.11
N THR A 209 -11.30 -2.30 -4.61
CA THR A 209 -10.34 -2.28 -5.72
C THR A 209 -8.99 -2.81 -5.29
N THR A 210 -8.49 -2.47 -4.10
CA THR A 210 -7.24 -3.04 -3.57
C THR A 210 -7.30 -4.57 -3.53
N CYS A 211 -8.37 -5.13 -2.99
CA CYS A 211 -8.63 -6.56 -2.94
C CYS A 211 -8.72 -7.18 -4.35
N ALA A 212 -9.52 -6.58 -5.24
CA ALA A 212 -9.66 -7.05 -6.61
C ALA A 212 -8.32 -7.05 -7.35
N TYR A 213 -7.54 -5.96 -7.23
CA TYR A 213 -6.23 -5.84 -7.84
C TYR A 213 -5.27 -6.92 -7.33
N ILE A 214 -5.19 -7.11 -6.01
CA ILE A 214 -4.35 -8.15 -5.39
C ILE A 214 -4.77 -9.55 -5.87
N VAL A 215 -6.07 -9.84 -5.92
CA VAL A 215 -6.60 -11.13 -6.39
C VAL A 215 -6.28 -11.37 -7.86
N VAL A 216 -6.49 -10.38 -8.73
CA VAL A 216 -6.15 -10.46 -10.17
C VAL A 216 -4.65 -10.73 -10.34
N GLN A 217 -3.80 -9.99 -9.62
CA GLN A 217 -2.35 -10.19 -9.63
C GLN A 217 -1.96 -11.58 -9.13
N LEU A 218 -2.67 -12.12 -8.13
CA LEU A 218 -2.48 -13.48 -7.66
C LEU A 218 -2.94 -14.55 -8.64
N PHE A 219 -3.88 -14.27 -9.56
CA PHE A 219 -4.28 -15.23 -10.59
C PHE A 219 -3.28 -15.35 -11.73
N HIS A 220 -2.51 -14.30 -12.00
CA HIS A 220 -1.42 -14.33 -12.99
C HIS A 220 -0.19 -15.12 -12.49
N LEU A 221 -0.25 -15.60 -11.25
CA LEU A 221 0.78 -16.31 -10.54
C LEU A 221 0.54 -17.83 -10.58
N SER A 222 1.55 -18.59 -11.01
CA SER A 222 1.55 -20.06 -10.95
C SER A 222 1.57 -20.55 -9.49
N SER A 223 0.90 -21.67 -9.20
CA SER A 223 0.70 -22.21 -7.84
C SER A 223 1.99 -22.54 -7.06
N GLU A 224 3.15 -22.57 -7.71
CA GLU A 224 4.44 -22.95 -7.12
C GLU A 224 5.29 -21.76 -6.63
N ASP A 225 4.90 -20.52 -6.95
CA ASP A 225 5.69 -19.33 -6.63
C ASP A 225 5.37 -18.70 -5.26
N HIS A 226 6.38 -18.13 -4.62
CA HIS A 226 6.25 -17.46 -3.33
C HIS A 226 5.36 -16.20 -3.43
N VAL A 227 4.17 -16.24 -2.81
CA VAL A 227 3.16 -15.16 -2.76
C VAL A 227 3.77 -13.77 -2.57
N PHE A 228 4.61 -13.64 -1.55
CA PHE A 228 5.20 -12.34 -1.20
C PHE A 228 6.26 -11.87 -2.18
N LEU A 229 6.99 -12.80 -2.79
CA LEU A 229 7.99 -12.46 -3.77
C LEU A 229 7.29 -11.86 -4.99
N VAL A 230 6.26 -12.51 -5.54
CA VAL A 230 5.67 -12.05 -6.80
C VAL A 230 4.59 -10.96 -6.64
N LEU A 231 3.90 -10.87 -5.49
CA LEU A 231 3.00 -9.73 -5.28
C LEU A 231 3.74 -8.39 -5.29
N PHE A 232 4.98 -8.40 -4.79
CA PHE A 232 5.82 -7.22 -4.60
C PHE A 232 7.05 -7.14 -5.52
N SER A 233 7.42 -8.21 -6.25
CA SER A 233 8.46 -8.21 -7.29
C SER A 233 7.85 -8.03 -8.68
N SER A 234 8.21 -6.94 -9.37
CA SER A 234 7.88 -6.74 -10.78
C SER A 234 8.74 -7.63 -11.67
N ARG A 235 8.29 -8.85 -11.99
CA ARG A 235 8.98 -9.75 -12.94
C ARG A 235 9.01 -9.18 -14.37
N SER A 236 8.07 -8.30 -14.72
CA SER A 236 7.88 -7.78 -16.07
C SER A 236 8.92 -6.74 -16.55
N ARG A 237 9.78 -6.21 -15.67
CA ARG A 237 10.77 -5.19 -16.07
C ARG A 237 12.23 -5.64 -15.99
N SER A 238 12.52 -6.78 -15.36
CA SER A 238 13.87 -7.35 -15.37
C SER A 238 14.22 -8.05 -16.69
N GLU A 239 13.24 -8.59 -17.42
CA GLU A 239 13.54 -9.27 -18.69
C GLU A 239 13.96 -8.28 -19.80
N ASN A 240 13.40 -7.06 -19.85
CA ASN A 240 13.76 -6.08 -20.90
C ASN A 240 14.93 -5.14 -20.55
N GLY A 241 15.42 -5.14 -19.31
CA GLY A 241 16.41 -4.16 -18.82
C GLY A 241 17.83 -4.67 -18.66
N TYR A 242 18.03 -6.00 -18.54
CA TYR A 242 19.32 -6.56 -18.14
C TYR A 242 20.02 -7.40 -19.21
N GLU A 243 19.37 -7.72 -20.34
CA GLU A 243 20.04 -8.39 -21.47
C GLU A 243 21.03 -7.48 -22.22
N GLY A 244 21.05 -6.17 -21.95
CA GLY A 244 21.92 -5.22 -22.65
C GLY A 244 23.30 -4.97 -22.03
N THR A 245 23.67 -5.59 -20.90
CA THR A 245 24.90 -5.22 -20.16
C THR A 245 25.72 -6.41 -19.63
N LEU A 246 25.85 -7.47 -20.42
CA LEU A 246 26.97 -8.40 -20.29
C LEU A 246 27.96 -8.14 -21.42
N PRO A 247 29.19 -7.66 -21.14
CA PRO A 247 30.27 -7.75 -22.10
C PRO A 247 30.47 -9.23 -22.45
N ARG A 248 30.28 -9.60 -23.72
CA ARG A 248 30.86 -10.84 -24.24
C ARG A 248 32.36 -10.68 -24.16
N ASP A 249 32.98 -11.24 -23.13
CA ASP A 249 34.40 -11.52 -23.16
C ASP A 249 34.64 -12.53 -24.29
N ASN A 250 35.14 -12.01 -25.41
CA ASN A 250 35.70 -12.80 -26.49
C ASN A 250 36.95 -13.51 -25.95
N PHE A 251 36.81 -14.77 -25.57
CA PHE A 251 37.96 -15.68 -25.54
C PHE A 251 38.26 -16.10 -26.98
N THR A 252 39.21 -15.39 -27.61
CA THR A 252 39.97 -15.89 -28.75
C THR A 252 40.91 -16.97 -28.24
N LEU A 253 40.70 -18.20 -28.69
CA LEU A 253 41.67 -19.29 -28.60
C LEU A 253 42.66 -19.11 -29.76
N ASP A 254 43.89 -18.71 -29.44
CA ASP A 254 45.08 -19.07 -30.22
C ASP A 254 45.76 -20.26 -29.53
#